data_AF-A0A839Z6U2-F1
#
_entry.id   AF-A0A839Z6U2-F1
#
_cell.length_a   1.000
_cell.length_b   1.000
_cell.length_c   1.000
_cell.angle_alpha   90.00
_cell.angle_beta   90.00
_cell.angle_gamma   90.00
#
_symmetry.space_group_name_H-M   'P 1'
#
loop_
_entity.id
_entity.type
_entity.pdbx_description
1 polymer ?
#
loop_
_entity_poly.entity_id
_entity_poly.type
_entity_poly.pdbx_seq_one_letter_code
_entity_poly.pdbx_strand_id
1 'polypeptide(L)'
;MFRFTAAATLAATLATSLAICASQPAQAGNKAVTGAILGGVAGAVVGGAVTGNATGAVVGGAVGAGTGAAIGASQNQKSSNYYWRGGTCYYRQPNGYVVPTKNSRCR
;
A
#
# COMPACT_ATOMS: atom_id res chain seq x y z
N MET A 1 -9.52 -29.60 16.92
CA MET A 1 -9.26 -28.30 17.57
C MET A 1 -7.76 -27.94 17.67
N PHE A 2 -6.81 -28.87 17.87
CA PHE A 2 -5.35 -28.56 17.95
C PHE A 2 -4.57 -28.50 16.61
N ARG A 3 -5.16 -28.92 15.48
CA ARG A 3 -4.47 -28.94 14.17
C ARG A 3 -4.61 -27.64 13.36
N PHE A 4 -5.47 -26.73 13.80
CA PHE A 4 -5.73 -25.46 13.10
C PHE A 4 -4.72 -24.37 13.42
N THR A 5 -4.15 -24.36 14.63
CA THR A 5 -3.16 -23.36 15.06
C THR A 5 -1.80 -23.52 14.39
N ALA A 6 -1.34 -24.74 14.13
CA ALA A 6 -0.07 -24.99 13.43
C ALA A 6 -0.14 -24.63 11.93
N ALA A 7 -1.28 -24.90 11.27
CA ALA A 7 -1.50 -24.50 9.88
C ALA A 7 -1.67 -22.98 9.76
N ALA A 8 -2.30 -22.34 10.74
CA ALA A 8 -2.49 -20.89 10.77
C ALA A 8 -1.18 -20.11 10.96
N THR A 9 -0.24 -20.60 11.79
CA THR A 9 1.08 -19.97 11.96
C THR A 9 1.98 -20.18 10.74
N LEU A 10 1.95 -21.36 10.12
CA LEU A 10 2.65 -21.65 8.86
C LEU A 10 2.10 -20.83 7.68
N ALA A 11 0.78 -20.66 7.59
CA ALA A 11 0.17 -19.82 6.57
C ALA A 11 0.46 -18.33 6.81
N ALA A 12 0.52 -17.88 8.07
CA ALA A 12 0.86 -16.50 8.41
C ALA A 12 2.33 -16.15 8.10
N THR A 13 3.27 -17.07 8.32
CA THR A 13 4.69 -16.89 7.94
C THR A 13 4.90 -16.94 6.42
N LEU A 14 4.15 -17.80 5.71
CA LEU A 14 4.15 -17.78 4.23
C LEU A 14 3.49 -16.52 3.66
N ALA A 15 2.40 -16.04 4.24
CA ALA A 15 1.73 -14.83 3.79
C ALA A 15 2.59 -13.57 4.01
N THR A 16 3.31 -13.50 5.13
CA THR A 16 4.24 -12.39 5.40
C THR A 16 5.45 -12.40 4.47
N SER A 17 6.00 -13.58 4.15
CA SER A 17 7.09 -13.70 3.17
C SER A 17 6.67 -13.34 1.74
N LEU A 18 5.43 -13.66 1.33
CA LEU A 18 4.88 -13.21 0.04
C LEU A 18 4.59 -11.70 0.01
N ALA A 19 4.13 -11.12 1.12
CA ALA A 19 3.88 -9.68 1.24
C ALA A 19 5.17 -8.85 1.07
N ILE A 20 6.32 -9.39 1.53
CA ILE A 20 7.64 -8.77 1.33
C ILE A 20 8.07 -8.81 -0.15
N CYS A 21 7.64 -9.82 -0.91
CA CYS A 21 7.92 -9.89 -2.35
C CYS A 21 6.95 -9.02 -3.18
N ALA A 22 5.70 -8.86 -2.71
CA ALA A 22 4.69 -8.02 -3.36
C ALA A 22 4.87 -6.51 -3.15
N SER A 23 5.79 -6.08 -2.28
CA SER A 23 6.22 -4.67 -2.17
C SER A 23 7.08 -4.19 -3.36
N GLN A 24 6.83 -4.71 -4.56
CA GLN A 24 7.29 -4.06 -5.78
C GLN A 24 6.39 -2.84 -6.02
N PRO A 25 6.95 -1.63 -6.19
CA PRO A 25 6.17 -0.40 -6.27
C PRO A 25 5.38 -0.38 -7.56
N ALA A 26 4.14 -0.89 -7.52
CA ALA A 26 3.20 -0.76 -8.61
C ALA A 26 2.97 0.74 -8.90
N GLN A 27 3.24 1.07 -10.16
CA GLN A 27 2.94 2.24 -10.97
C GLN A 27 2.33 3.45 -10.23
N ALA A 28 3.04 4.58 -10.32
CA ALA A 28 2.89 5.81 -9.54
C ALA A 28 1.55 6.58 -9.63
N GLY A 29 0.53 6.07 -10.33
CA GLY A 29 -0.83 6.61 -10.30
C GLY A 29 -1.80 5.77 -9.46
N ASN A 30 -1.59 4.45 -9.38
CA ASN A 30 -2.58 3.51 -8.86
C ASN A 30 -2.41 3.16 -7.39
N LYS A 31 -1.47 3.77 -6.65
CA LYS A 31 -1.12 3.33 -5.28
C LYS A 31 -2.29 3.28 -4.31
N ALA A 32 -3.21 4.25 -4.40
CA ALA A 32 -4.47 4.24 -3.63
C ALA A 32 -5.35 3.04 -3.99
N VAL A 33 -5.60 2.81 -5.28
CA VAL A 33 -6.43 1.71 -5.78
C VAL A 33 -5.78 0.35 -5.49
N THR A 34 -4.48 0.23 -5.74
CA THR A 34 -3.68 -0.95 -5.45
C THR A 34 -3.67 -1.25 -3.96
N GLY A 35 -3.47 -0.24 -3.10
CA GLY A 35 -3.56 -0.37 -1.65
C GLY A 35 -4.96 -0.80 -1.19
N ALA A 36 -6.01 -0.25 -1.80
CA ALA A 36 -7.39 -0.61 -1.51
C ALA A 36 -7.72 -2.05 -1.89
N ILE A 37 -7.30 -2.49 -3.09
CA ILE A 37 -7.56 -3.84 -3.59
C ILE A 37 -6.78 -4.86 -2.76
N LEU A 38 -5.47 -4.63 -2.55
CA LEU A 38 -4.63 -5.53 -1.76
C LEU A 38 -5.10 -5.59 -0.31
N GLY A 39 -5.34 -4.45 0.32
CA GLY A 39 -5.85 -4.37 1.67
C GLY A 39 -7.23 -5.01 1.81
N GLY A 40 -8.10 -4.84 0.82
CA GLY A 40 -9.44 -5.42 0.82
C GLY A 40 -9.45 -6.93 0.65
N VAL A 41 -8.68 -7.47 -0.30
CA VAL A 41 -8.57 -8.92 -0.49
C VAL A 41 -7.92 -9.58 0.73
N ALA A 42 -6.79 -9.04 1.21
CA ALA A 42 -6.11 -9.57 2.38
C ALA A 42 -6.98 -9.49 3.64
N GLY A 43 -7.63 -8.35 3.87
CA GLY A 43 -8.54 -8.14 4.99
C GLY A 43 -9.75 -9.07 4.95
N ALA A 44 -10.29 -9.36 3.77
CA ALA A 44 -11.42 -10.27 3.63
C ALA A 44 -11.05 -11.74 3.90
N VAL A 45 -9.89 -12.18 3.41
CA VAL A 45 -9.40 -13.54 3.68
C VAL A 45 -9.13 -13.73 5.18
N VAL A 46 -8.44 -12.77 5.81
CA VAL A 46 -8.14 -12.84 7.25
C VAL A 46 -9.41 -12.74 8.08
N GLY A 47 -10.30 -11.79 7.78
CA GLY A 47 -11.56 -11.60 8.49
C GLY A 47 -12.49 -12.81 8.37
N GLY A 48 -12.57 -13.44 7.19
CA GLY A 48 -13.31 -14.68 7.01
C GLY A 48 -12.70 -15.86 7.77
N ALA A 49 -11.37 -15.98 7.78
CA ALA A 49 -10.66 -17.05 8.48
C ALA A 49 -10.75 -16.94 10.01
N VAL A 50 -10.69 -15.72 10.56
CA VAL A 50 -10.77 -15.48 12.02
C VAL A 50 -12.20 -15.66 12.53
N THR A 51 -13.18 -15.14 11.80
CA THR A 51 -14.58 -15.10 12.27
C THR A 51 -15.39 -16.33 11.82
N GLY A 52 -14.87 -17.08 10.85
CA GLY A 52 -15.53 -18.27 10.28
C GLY A 52 -16.81 -17.97 9.50
N ASN A 53 -17.06 -16.71 9.15
CA ASN A 53 -18.29 -16.27 8.48
C ASN A 53 -18.05 -15.16 7.46
N ALA A 54 -19.02 -14.99 6.56
CA ALA A 54 -18.97 -13.97 5.50
C ALA A 54 -18.94 -12.54 6.05
N THR A 55 -19.56 -12.30 7.20
CA THR A 55 -19.55 -10.99 7.86
C THR A 55 -18.13 -10.55 8.23
N GLY A 56 -17.33 -11.47 8.77
CA GLY A 56 -15.92 -11.23 9.07
C GLY A 56 -15.11 -10.88 7.83
N ALA A 57 -15.37 -11.54 6.70
CA ALA A 57 -14.71 -11.25 5.44
C ALA A 57 -15.12 -9.88 4.87
N VAL A 58 -16.40 -9.51 4.95
CA VAL A 58 -16.87 -8.20 4.47
C VAL A 58 -16.30 -7.07 5.33
N VAL A 59 -16.33 -7.21 6.65
CA VAL A 59 -15.79 -6.20 7.56
C VAL A 59 -14.27 -6.08 7.42
N GLY A 60 -13.56 -7.22 7.41
CA GLY A 60 -12.12 -7.22 7.21
C GLY A 60 -11.71 -6.64 5.86
N GLY A 61 -12.45 -6.93 4.80
CA GLY A 61 -12.21 -6.37 3.47
C GLY A 61 -12.51 -4.88 3.37
N ALA A 62 -13.60 -4.40 3.97
CA ALA A 62 -13.91 -2.97 3.98
C ALA A 62 -12.86 -2.16 4.76
N VAL A 63 -12.47 -2.64 5.94
CA VAL A 63 -11.44 -1.99 6.78
C VAL A 63 -10.07 -2.03 6.09
N GLY A 64 -9.68 -3.19 5.55
CA GLY A 64 -8.43 -3.35 4.83
C GLY A 64 -8.36 -2.48 3.57
N ALA A 65 -9.45 -2.39 2.81
CA ALA A 65 -9.53 -1.55 1.61
C ALA A 65 -9.48 -0.06 1.95
N GLY A 66 -10.23 0.39 2.95
CA GLY A 66 -10.22 1.80 3.37
C GLY A 66 -8.84 2.24 3.87
N THR A 67 -8.20 1.40 4.68
CA THR A 67 -6.86 1.68 5.23
C THR A 67 -5.81 1.68 4.12
N GLY A 68 -5.83 0.70 3.22
CA GLY A 68 -4.91 0.61 2.10
C GLY A 68 -5.07 1.75 1.08
N ALA A 69 -6.32 2.20 0.85
CA ALA A 69 -6.61 3.36 0.01
C ALA A 69 -6.02 4.64 0.58
N ALA A 70 -6.22 4.89 1.88
CA ALA A 70 -5.74 6.10 2.56
C ALA A 70 -4.20 6.22 2.52
N ILE A 71 -3.50 5.12 2.78
CA ILE A 71 -2.03 5.08 2.72
C ILE A 71 -1.55 5.29 1.27
N GLY A 72 -2.19 4.65 0.30
CA GLY A 72 -1.82 4.78 -1.11
C GLY A 72 -2.10 6.18 -1.68
N ALA A 73 -3.17 6.84 -1.22
CA ALA A 73 -3.50 8.22 -1.60
C ALA A 73 -2.46 9.21 -1.06
N SER A 74 -2.05 9.04 0.20
CA SER A 74 -1.03 9.87 0.84
C SER A 74 0.33 9.77 0.13
N GLN A 75 0.68 8.58 -0.37
CA GLN A 75 1.91 8.37 -1.15
C GLN A 75 1.82 8.94 -2.57
N ASN A 76 0.64 8.88 -3.22
CA ASN A 76 0.42 9.49 -4.53
C ASN A 76 0.58 11.03 -4.47
N GLN A 77 0.09 11.69 -3.42
CA GLN A 77 0.29 13.12 -3.23
C GLN A 77 1.77 13.51 -3.10
N LYS A 78 2.62 12.58 -2.64
CA LYS A 78 4.07 12.80 -2.55
C LYS A 78 4.81 12.52 -3.86
N SER A 79 4.14 12.14 -4.94
CA SER A 79 4.80 11.86 -6.23
C SER A 79 4.92 13.08 -7.13
N SER A 80 4.12 14.14 -6.92
CA SER A 80 4.28 15.42 -7.64
C SER A 80 5.18 16.34 -6.82
N ASN A 81 6.49 16.17 -6.97
CA ASN A 81 7.50 16.74 -6.06
C ASN A 81 8.42 17.76 -6.75
N TYR A 82 7.88 18.47 -7.74
CA TYR A 82 8.53 19.66 -8.29
C TYR A 82 8.13 20.88 -7.45
N TYR A 83 9.11 21.58 -6.91
CA TYR A 83 8.86 22.80 -6.15
C TYR A 83 9.86 23.89 -6.54
N TRP A 84 9.41 25.14 -6.49
CA TRP A 84 10.21 26.29 -6.88
C TRP A 84 10.80 26.96 -5.64
N ARG A 85 12.11 27.17 -5.61
CA ARG A 85 12.78 27.86 -4.50
C ARG A 85 13.93 28.70 -5.04
N GLY A 86 13.91 30.01 -4.76
CA GLY A 86 15.02 30.91 -5.06
C GLY A 86 15.44 30.95 -6.54
N GLY A 87 14.47 30.90 -7.47
CA GLY A 87 14.78 30.97 -8.91
C GLY A 87 15.09 29.63 -9.59
N THR A 88 15.21 28.53 -8.85
CA THR A 88 15.53 27.20 -9.39
C THR A 88 14.39 26.20 -9.10
N CYS A 89 14.08 25.39 -10.10
CA CYS A 89 13.12 24.28 -9.97
C CYS A 89 13.81 23.05 -9.36
N TYR A 90 13.28 22.53 -8.26
CA TYR A 90 13.80 21.35 -7.58
C TYR A 90 12.86 20.16 -7.73
N TYR A 91 13.42 18.98 -7.92
CA TYR A 91 12.69 17.72 -7.91
C TYR A 91 13.10 16.88 -6.72
N ARG A 92 12.14 16.52 -5.87
CA ARG A 92 12.35 15.65 -4.71
C ARG A 92 12.03 14.21 -5.10
N GLN A 93 13.09 13.41 -5.19
CA GLN A 93 12.99 12.01 -5.55
C GLN A 93 12.37 11.20 -4.39
N PRO A 94 11.81 10.02 -4.68
CA PRO A 94 11.27 9.11 -3.66
C PRO A 94 12.31 8.68 -2.61
N ASN A 95 13.59 8.67 -2.97
CA ASN A 95 14.74 8.41 -2.09
C ASN A 95 15.06 9.57 -1.12
N GLY A 96 14.30 10.67 -1.17
CA GLY A 96 14.49 11.84 -0.31
C GLY A 96 15.52 12.86 -0.81
N TYR A 97 16.26 12.53 -1.87
CA TYR A 97 17.24 13.43 -2.44
C TYR A 97 16.55 14.51 -3.28
N VAL A 98 17.02 15.74 -3.11
CA VAL A 98 16.53 16.90 -3.85
C VAL A 98 17.58 17.25 -4.90
N VAL A 99 17.17 17.26 -6.17
CA VAL A 99 18.05 17.64 -7.28
C VAL A 99 17.54 18.88 -7.99
N PRO A 100 18.42 19.83 -8.36
CA PRO A 100 18.04 20.93 -9.23
C PRO A 100 17.66 20.39 -10.61
N THR A 101 16.60 20.94 -11.19
CA THR A 101 16.13 20.58 -12.53
C THR A 101 15.95 21.84 -13.37
N LYS A 102 15.81 21.67 -14.69
CA LYS A 102 15.56 22.78 -15.61
C LYS A 102 14.26 23.50 -15.24
N ASN A 103 14.26 24.83 -15.23
CA ASN A 103 13.09 25.65 -14.89
C ASN A 103 11.86 25.38 -15.77
N SER A 104 12.04 24.87 -16.98
CA SER A 104 10.95 24.48 -17.87
C SER A 104 10.11 23.31 -17.34
N ARG A 105 10.60 22.52 -16.37
CA ARG A 105 9.81 21.45 -15.75
C ARG A 105 8.86 21.92 -14.64
N CYS A 106 9.06 23.14 -14.13
CA CYS A 106 8.16 23.78 -13.15
C CYS A 106 7.14 24.72 -13.82
N ARG A 107 7.08 24.76 -15.16
CA ARG A 107 6.26 25.69 -15.93
C ARG A 107 4.97 25.05 -16.42
#